data_AF-A0A0D2Y0E1-F1
#
_entry.id   AF-A0A0D2Y0E1-F1
#
_cell.length_a   1.000
_cell.length_b   1.000
_cell.length_c   1.000
_cell.angle_alpha   90.00
_cell.angle_beta   90.00
_cell.angle_gamma   90.00
#
_symmetry.space_group_name_H-M   'P 1'
#
loop_
_entity.id
_entity.type
_entity.pdbx_description
1 polymer ?
#
loop_
_entity_poly.entity_id
_entity_poly.type
_entity_poly.pdbx_seq_one_letter_code
_entity_poly.pdbx_strand_id
1 'polypeptide(L)'
;MALQLRPRSPGFFKLARSTTLGKFEECHQKLRALKKAFPKSVPAWSLQLHIGKSLKEQNDGAYAVANMLIDAQEAPPLIDCATFSSLVEIRVAPGRVMGLFLTKDVSAGDLILCGKAFSYYFMDDEKSHETYPILLNMSSKELTSGGSVHLWPQVTQKLFHNPEYIYTIQELFHGDHKKLQIIEWDGSTVVDSFMVERTIHYNEVNAPRTKSNDLETRVFRKTGDSLEIDNNNTKFLTSGVWLLAS
;
A
#
# COMPACT_ATOMS: atom_id res chain seq x y z
N MET A 1 -5.42 10.90 45.87
CA MET A 1 -5.35 11.73 44.65
C MET A 1 -4.66 10.91 43.56
N ALA A 2 -5.41 10.05 42.88
CA ALA A 2 -4.89 9.23 41.79
C ALA A 2 -5.05 10.01 40.48
N LEU A 3 -3.94 10.54 39.97
CA LEU A 3 -3.90 11.11 38.62
C LEU A 3 -4.04 9.96 37.62
N GLN A 4 -5.28 9.72 37.22
CA GLN A 4 -5.66 8.86 36.12
C GLN A 4 -5.12 9.52 34.83
N LEU A 5 -3.90 9.17 34.46
CA LEU A 5 -3.22 9.65 33.26
C LEU A 5 -4.05 9.22 32.04
N ARG A 6 -4.67 10.22 31.38
CA ARG A 6 -5.42 10.05 30.14
C ARG A 6 -4.52 9.42 29.05
N PRO A 7 -5.08 8.58 28.16
CA PRO A 7 -4.36 7.90 27.08
C PRO A 7 -4.08 8.83 25.89
N ARG A 8 -3.47 10.00 26.13
CA ARG A 8 -3.20 11.01 25.08
C ARG A 8 -1.81 11.63 25.19
N SER A 9 -0.77 10.82 25.36
CA SER A 9 0.59 11.35 25.24
C SER A 9 0.93 11.53 23.76
N PRO A 10 1.39 12.71 23.29
CA PRO A 10 1.80 12.95 21.90
C PRO A 10 2.83 11.95 21.38
N GLY A 11 3.64 11.35 22.26
CA GLY A 11 4.64 10.35 21.91
C GLY A 11 4.06 9.08 21.28
N PHE A 12 2.99 8.51 21.85
CA PHE A 12 2.35 7.31 21.30
C PHE A 12 1.67 7.59 19.96
N PHE A 13 1.06 8.77 19.76
CA PHE A 13 0.49 9.15 18.46
C PHE A 13 1.55 9.28 17.38
N LYS A 14 2.69 9.93 17.69
CA LYS A 14 3.82 10.02 16.75
C LYS A 14 4.38 8.64 16.39
N LEU A 15 4.42 7.72 17.36
CA LEU A 15 4.92 6.36 17.15
C LEU A 15 3.95 5.52 16.31
N ALA A 16 2.64 5.59 16.60
CA ALA A 16 1.61 4.95 15.80
C ALA A 16 1.56 5.50 14.37
N ARG A 17 1.82 6.80 14.18
CA ARG A 17 2.00 7.36 12.84
C ARG A 17 3.25 6.78 12.16
N SER A 18 4.38 6.69 12.87
CA SER A 18 5.63 6.16 12.30
C SER A 18 5.54 4.67 11.93
N THR A 19 4.71 3.86 12.62
CA THR A 19 4.45 2.47 12.24
C THR A 19 3.67 2.39 10.92
N THR A 20 2.77 3.34 10.65
CA THR A 20 2.12 3.43 9.32
C THR A 20 3.09 3.83 8.20
N LEU A 21 4.29 4.32 8.55
CA LEU A 21 5.37 4.62 7.60
C LEU A 21 6.32 3.44 7.33
N GLY A 22 6.07 2.28 7.92
CA GLY A 22 6.96 1.11 7.79
C GLY A 22 8.31 1.25 8.52
N LYS A 23 8.49 2.29 9.34
CA LYS A 23 9.73 2.55 10.11
C LYS A 23 9.76 1.74 11.41
N PHE A 24 9.55 0.42 11.32
CA PHE A 24 9.28 -0.42 12.48
C PHE A 24 10.46 -0.52 13.45
N GLU A 25 11.69 -0.57 12.96
CA GLU A 25 12.88 -0.64 13.83
C GLU A 25 13.07 0.65 14.64
N GLU A 26 12.91 1.81 14.01
CA GLU A 26 12.94 3.11 14.71
C GLU A 26 11.80 3.20 15.75
N CYS A 27 10.60 2.73 15.39
CA CYS A 27 9.46 2.67 16.30
C CYS A 27 9.75 1.75 17.50
N HIS A 28 10.38 0.60 17.27
CA HIS A 28 10.74 -0.34 18.31
C HIS A 28 11.71 0.29 19.33
N GLN A 29 12.73 1.00 18.87
CA GLN A 29 13.69 1.71 19.72
C GLN A 29 13.01 2.80 20.56
N LYS A 30 12.18 3.64 19.94
CA LYS A 30 11.42 4.69 20.63
C LYS A 30 10.41 4.11 21.63
N LEU A 31 9.76 2.99 21.30
CA LEU A 31 8.81 2.33 22.18
C LEU A 31 9.49 1.78 23.44
N ARG A 32 10.73 1.27 23.34
CA ARG A 32 11.51 0.85 24.52
C ARG A 32 11.70 2.00 25.51
N ALA A 33 12.02 3.21 25.01
CA ALA A 33 12.13 4.39 25.86
C ALA A 33 10.79 4.76 26.52
N LEU A 34 9.69 4.73 25.76
CA LEU A 34 8.35 5.02 26.29
C LEU A 34 7.89 4.00 27.33
N LYS A 35 8.18 2.71 27.15
CA LYS A 35 7.85 1.67 28.13
C LYS A 35 8.61 1.83 29.44
N LYS A 36 9.87 2.30 29.40
CA LYS A 36 10.62 2.64 30.61
C LYS A 36 9.95 3.78 31.38
N ALA A 37 9.46 4.80 30.68
CA ALA A 37 8.77 5.93 31.29
C ALA A 37 7.34 5.58 31.76
N PHE A 38 6.64 4.68 31.04
CA PHE A 38 5.24 4.32 31.29
C PHE A 38 5.03 2.79 31.32
N PRO A 39 5.55 2.08 32.34
CA PRO A 39 5.60 0.62 32.35
C PRO A 39 4.23 -0.08 32.40
N LYS A 40 3.18 0.61 32.89
CA LYS A 40 1.81 0.08 32.97
C LYS A 40 0.90 0.51 31.79
N SER A 41 1.48 1.06 30.73
CA SER A 41 0.72 1.55 29.57
C SER A 41 0.20 0.40 28.70
N VAL A 42 -1.11 0.19 28.70
CA VAL A 42 -1.78 -0.77 27.80
C VAL A 42 -1.52 -0.43 26.31
N PRO A 43 -1.61 0.85 25.85
CA PRO A 43 -1.26 1.20 24.48
C PRO A 43 0.17 0.81 24.08
N ALA A 44 1.12 0.89 25.01
CA ALA A 44 2.50 0.51 24.73
C ALA A 44 2.65 -0.99 24.50
N TRP A 45 1.85 -1.81 25.18
CA TRP A 45 1.84 -3.26 24.99
C TRP A 45 1.27 -3.65 23.63
N SER A 46 0.09 -3.12 23.27
CA SER A 46 -0.53 -3.38 21.96
C SER A 46 0.39 -2.96 20.81
N LEU A 47 1.04 -1.80 20.94
CA LEU A 47 1.97 -1.29 19.95
C LEU A 47 3.25 -2.14 19.84
N GLN A 48 3.71 -2.74 20.94
CA GLN A 48 4.84 -3.67 20.91
C GLN A 48 4.49 -4.95 20.15
N LEU A 49 3.30 -5.52 20.39
CA LEU A 49 2.84 -6.70 19.68
C LEU A 49 2.73 -6.42 18.18
N HIS A 50 2.13 -5.29 17.80
CA HIS A 50 2.03 -4.86 16.40
C HIS A 50 3.41 -4.70 15.75
N ILE A 51 4.32 -3.94 16.35
CA ILE A 51 5.68 -3.74 15.82
C ILE A 51 6.44 -5.07 15.70
N GLY A 52 6.32 -5.96 16.69
CA GLY A 52 6.94 -7.28 16.66
C GLY A 52 6.42 -8.16 15.52
N LYS A 53 5.10 -8.15 15.28
CA LYS A 53 4.48 -8.81 14.12
C LYS A 53 5.03 -8.23 12.81
N SER A 54 4.98 -6.91 12.66
CA SER A 54 5.42 -6.21 11.44
C SER A 54 6.90 -6.39 11.13
N LEU A 55 7.78 -6.50 12.14
CA LEU A 55 9.20 -6.77 11.91
C LEU A 55 9.44 -8.18 11.37
N LYS A 56 8.72 -9.20 11.88
CA LYS A 56 8.81 -10.57 11.36
C LYS A 56 8.31 -10.66 9.91
N GLU A 57 7.22 -9.95 9.61
CA GLU A 57 6.72 -9.82 8.25
C GLU A 57 7.75 -9.15 7.33
N GLN A 58 8.27 -7.97 7.72
CA GLN A 58 9.22 -7.20 6.92
C GLN A 58 10.55 -7.92 6.66
N ASN A 59 11.08 -8.60 7.67
CA ASN A 59 12.41 -9.21 7.58
C ASN A 59 12.36 -10.61 6.96
N ASP A 60 11.38 -11.41 7.35
CA ASP A 60 11.37 -12.85 7.09
C ASP A 60 10.22 -13.27 6.16
N GLY A 61 9.30 -12.36 5.82
CA GLY A 61 8.09 -12.70 5.08
C GLY A 61 7.14 -13.60 5.90
N ALA A 62 7.26 -13.57 7.23
CA ALA A 62 6.52 -14.45 8.13
C ALA A 62 5.10 -13.95 8.39
N TYR A 63 4.23 -14.08 7.38
CA TYR A 63 2.83 -13.68 7.44
C TYR A 63 1.94 -14.76 8.04
N ALA A 64 0.97 -14.34 8.85
CA ALA A 64 -0.14 -15.20 9.26
C ALA A 64 -1.19 -15.27 8.12
N VAL A 65 -0.86 -15.97 7.03
CA VAL A 65 -1.67 -16.01 5.79
C VAL A 65 -3.12 -16.41 6.06
N ALA A 66 -3.37 -17.37 6.95
CA ALA A 66 -4.71 -17.77 7.33
C ALA A 66 -5.55 -16.59 7.89
N ASN A 67 -4.94 -15.72 8.71
CA ASN A 67 -5.62 -14.54 9.23
C ASN A 67 -5.84 -13.50 8.12
N MET A 68 -4.87 -13.31 7.22
CA MET A 68 -5.04 -12.40 6.08
C MET A 68 -6.17 -12.85 5.15
N LEU A 69 -6.35 -14.16 4.97
CA LEU A 69 -7.46 -14.73 4.19
C LEU A 69 -8.82 -14.54 4.88
N ILE A 70 -8.85 -14.49 6.22
CA ILE A 70 -10.06 -14.13 6.98
C ILE A 70 -10.33 -12.63 6.81
N ASP A 71 -9.32 -11.77 7.00
CA ASP A 71 -9.46 -10.31 6.83
C ASP A 71 -9.89 -9.92 5.39
N ALA A 72 -9.44 -10.69 4.39
CA ALA A 72 -9.84 -10.52 2.98
C ALA A 72 -11.33 -10.82 2.71
N GLN A 73 -12.01 -11.54 3.62
CA GLN A 73 -13.45 -11.84 3.54
C GLN A 73 -14.33 -10.70 4.05
N GLU A 74 -13.76 -9.69 4.70
CA GLU A 74 -14.48 -8.48 5.11
C GLU A 74 -14.72 -7.51 3.95
N ALA A 75 -15.75 -6.65 4.08
CA ALA A 75 -16.10 -5.63 3.10
C ALA A 75 -16.25 -4.25 3.77
N PRO A 76 -15.27 -3.33 3.62
CA PRO A 76 -14.04 -3.46 2.82
C PRO A 76 -12.99 -4.36 3.50
N PRO A 77 -12.14 -5.06 2.71
CA PRO A 77 -11.06 -5.83 3.27
C PRO A 77 -9.98 -4.90 3.83
N LEU A 78 -9.58 -5.13 5.09
CA LEU A 78 -8.56 -4.34 5.78
C LEU A 78 -7.42 -5.24 6.24
N ILE A 79 -6.48 -5.51 5.35
CA ILE A 79 -5.32 -6.35 5.62
C ILE A 79 -4.19 -5.48 6.19
N ASP A 80 -3.86 -5.69 7.46
CA ASP A 80 -2.76 -5.01 8.12
C ASP A 80 -1.50 -5.89 8.19
N CYS A 81 -0.61 -5.66 7.24
CA CYS A 81 0.67 -6.34 7.09
C CYS A 81 1.81 -5.35 6.80
N ALA A 82 3.04 -5.72 7.13
CA ALA A 82 4.24 -5.01 6.69
C ALA A 82 4.68 -5.45 5.29
N THR A 83 5.48 -4.63 4.62
CA THR A 83 6.03 -4.97 3.30
C THR A 83 7.32 -5.78 3.43
N PHE A 84 7.31 -7.00 2.92
CA PHE A 84 8.46 -7.86 2.71
C PHE A 84 8.96 -7.68 1.27
N SER A 85 10.23 -7.29 1.12
CA SER A 85 10.84 -7.01 -0.19
C SER A 85 12.34 -7.29 -0.25
N SER A 86 12.88 -8.02 0.72
CA SER A 86 14.34 -8.24 0.84
C SER A 86 14.93 -9.06 -0.31
N LEU A 87 14.09 -9.78 -1.07
CA LEU A 87 14.50 -10.61 -2.20
C LEU A 87 14.48 -9.86 -3.53
N VAL A 88 14.05 -8.59 -3.52
CA VAL A 88 13.93 -7.79 -4.72
C VAL A 88 14.64 -6.45 -4.57
N GLU A 89 15.09 -5.92 -5.68
CA GLU A 89 15.64 -4.58 -5.78
C GLU A 89 15.13 -3.92 -7.06
N ILE A 90 15.09 -2.59 -7.05
CA ILE A 90 14.68 -1.81 -8.20
C ILE A 90 15.93 -1.46 -9.02
N ARG A 91 15.95 -1.84 -10.30
CA ARG A 91 17.01 -1.51 -11.25
C ARG A 91 16.43 -1.04 -12.57
N VAL A 92 17.23 -0.33 -13.36
CA VAL A 92 16.88 0.02 -14.73
C VAL A 92 16.86 -1.25 -15.58
N ALA A 93 15.72 -1.55 -16.21
CA ALA A 93 15.60 -2.67 -17.12
C ALA A 93 16.06 -2.25 -18.54
N PRO A 94 16.81 -3.10 -19.27
CA PRO A 94 17.22 -2.79 -20.64
C PRO A 94 16.02 -2.48 -21.55
N GLY A 95 15.99 -1.29 -22.16
CA GLY A 95 14.93 -0.86 -23.06
C GLY A 95 13.57 -0.58 -22.40
N ARG A 96 13.51 -0.50 -21.06
CA ARG A 96 12.29 -0.20 -20.30
C ARG A 96 12.59 0.80 -19.17
N VAL A 97 11.56 1.14 -18.41
CA VAL A 97 11.63 1.88 -17.15
C VAL A 97 12.26 1.04 -16.03
N MET A 98 12.27 1.57 -14.81
CA MET A 98 12.66 0.82 -13.60
C MET A 98 11.85 -0.48 -13.50
N GLY A 99 12.48 -1.54 -12.98
CA GLY A 99 11.86 -2.84 -12.79
C GLY A 99 12.37 -3.54 -11.54
N LEU A 100 11.62 -4.55 -11.08
CA LEU A 100 11.98 -5.38 -9.93
C LEU A 100 12.83 -6.57 -10.38
N PHE A 101 13.98 -6.74 -9.74
CA PHE A 101 14.94 -7.82 -10.00
C PHE A 101 15.18 -8.60 -8.73
N LEU A 102 15.36 -9.92 -8.88
CA LEU A 102 15.74 -10.77 -7.75
C LEU A 102 17.19 -10.48 -7.33
N THR A 103 17.41 -10.43 -6.02
CA THR A 103 18.74 -10.24 -5.42
C THR A 103 19.48 -11.57 -5.20
N LYS A 104 18.75 -12.69 -5.27
CA LYS A 104 19.25 -14.06 -5.09
C LYS A 104 18.34 -15.07 -5.81
N ASP A 105 18.84 -16.28 -6.00
CA ASP A 105 18.05 -17.38 -6.55
C ASP A 105 16.88 -17.75 -5.62
N VAL A 106 15.73 -18.05 -6.23
CA VAL A 106 14.49 -18.45 -5.55
C VAL A 106 13.91 -19.69 -6.21
N SER A 107 13.17 -20.49 -5.45
CA SER A 107 12.45 -21.66 -5.93
C SER A 107 10.99 -21.34 -6.23
N ALA A 108 10.36 -22.16 -7.07
CA ALA A 108 8.92 -22.06 -7.28
C ALA A 108 8.17 -22.28 -5.96
N GLY A 109 7.27 -21.36 -5.62
CA GLY A 109 6.53 -21.36 -4.36
C GLY A 109 7.13 -20.46 -3.27
N ASP A 110 8.34 -19.92 -3.46
CA ASP A 110 8.91 -18.96 -2.52
C ASP A 110 8.14 -17.64 -2.52
N LEU A 111 7.99 -17.05 -1.32
CA LEU A 111 7.45 -15.70 -1.20
C LEU A 111 8.52 -14.68 -1.61
N ILE A 112 8.29 -14.01 -2.73
CA ILE A 112 9.23 -13.01 -3.28
C ILE A 112 8.93 -11.60 -2.75
N LEU A 113 7.65 -11.22 -2.74
CA LEU A 113 7.18 -9.90 -2.38
C LEU A 113 5.79 -10.01 -1.78
N CYS A 114 5.57 -9.36 -0.65
CA CYS A 114 4.24 -9.10 -0.11
C CYS A 114 4.24 -7.70 0.47
N GLY A 115 3.24 -6.89 0.14
CA GLY A 115 3.25 -5.48 0.49
C GLY A 115 1.88 -4.92 0.78
N LYS A 116 1.84 -4.02 1.74
CA LYS A 116 0.66 -3.18 1.97
C LYS A 116 0.60 -2.10 0.90
N ALA A 117 -0.57 -1.93 0.30
CA ALA A 117 -0.80 -0.85 -0.65
C ALA A 117 -0.55 0.50 0.02
N PHE A 118 0.03 1.44 -0.72
CA PHE A 118 0.12 2.82 -0.30
C PHE A 118 -1.28 3.44 -0.21
N SER A 119 -2.09 3.26 -1.24
CA SER A 119 -3.51 3.60 -1.22
C SER A 119 -4.28 2.49 -1.92
N TYR A 120 -5.50 2.28 -1.47
CA TYR A 120 -6.35 1.21 -1.94
C TYR A 120 -7.80 1.67 -1.85
N TYR A 121 -8.57 1.39 -2.89
CA TYR A 121 -10.01 1.61 -2.92
C TYR A 121 -10.73 0.31 -3.23
N PHE A 122 -11.57 -0.12 -2.30
CA PHE A 122 -12.49 -1.22 -2.48
C PHE A 122 -13.80 -0.71 -3.05
N MET A 123 -14.19 -1.23 -4.21
CA MET A 123 -15.55 -1.05 -4.72
C MET A 123 -16.24 -2.41 -4.70
N ASP A 124 -17.30 -2.47 -3.92
CA ASP A 124 -18.08 -3.68 -3.66
C ASP A 124 -18.81 -4.12 -4.92
N ASP A 125 -18.50 -5.31 -5.41
CA ASP A 125 -19.08 -5.92 -6.60
C ASP A 125 -20.55 -6.27 -6.41
N GLU A 126 -20.92 -6.71 -5.19
CA GLU A 126 -22.29 -7.05 -4.82
C GLU A 126 -23.19 -5.81 -4.71
N LYS A 127 -22.61 -4.62 -4.49
CA LYS A 127 -23.31 -3.32 -4.44
C LYS A 127 -23.09 -2.44 -5.67
N SER A 128 -22.45 -2.96 -6.72
CA SER A 128 -22.01 -2.18 -7.90
C SER A 128 -23.13 -1.63 -8.79
N HIS A 129 -24.39 -1.76 -8.39
CA HIS A 129 -25.55 -1.20 -9.08
C HIS A 129 -25.75 0.30 -8.86
N GLU A 130 -25.08 0.94 -7.87
CA GLU A 130 -25.50 2.28 -7.43
C GLU A 130 -24.79 3.49 -8.05
N THR A 131 -23.58 3.38 -8.64
CA THR A 131 -22.96 4.40 -9.53
C THR A 131 -21.57 3.88 -9.93
N TYR A 132 -21.20 3.93 -11.21
CA TYR A 132 -19.84 3.61 -11.66
C TYR A 132 -19.07 4.89 -11.99
N PRO A 133 -18.06 5.28 -11.18
CA PRO A 133 -17.37 6.55 -11.36
C PRO A 133 -16.48 6.52 -12.61
N ILE A 134 -16.44 7.65 -13.32
CA ILE A 134 -15.65 7.87 -14.51
C ILE A 134 -14.96 9.23 -14.38
N LEU A 135 -13.67 9.27 -14.68
CA LEU A 135 -12.85 10.48 -14.77
C LEU A 135 -12.30 10.58 -16.19
N LEU A 136 -12.44 11.75 -16.80
CA LEU A 136 -11.89 12.05 -18.13
C LEU A 136 -10.80 13.11 -18.00
N ASN A 137 -9.57 12.74 -18.35
CA ASN A 137 -8.48 13.70 -18.47
C ASN A 137 -8.58 14.40 -19.83
N MET A 138 -9.04 15.65 -19.85
CA MET A 138 -9.27 16.38 -21.11
C MET A 138 -7.99 16.66 -21.90
N SER A 139 -6.83 16.70 -21.23
CA SER A 139 -5.54 16.98 -21.88
C SER A 139 -5.00 15.74 -22.58
N SER A 140 -4.98 14.59 -21.91
CA SER A 140 -4.51 13.33 -22.48
C SER A 140 -5.58 12.58 -23.27
N LYS A 141 -6.87 12.94 -23.08
CA LYS A 141 -8.05 12.22 -23.56
C LYS A 141 -8.15 10.79 -23.02
N GLU A 142 -7.50 10.51 -21.90
CA GLU A 142 -7.55 9.22 -21.23
C GLU A 142 -8.78 9.13 -20.31
N LEU A 143 -9.35 7.93 -20.25
CA LEU A 143 -10.49 7.61 -19.42
C LEU A 143 -10.03 6.73 -18.25
N THR A 144 -10.32 7.15 -17.03
CA THR A 144 -10.13 6.36 -15.82
C THR A 144 -11.50 6.02 -15.24
N SER A 145 -11.69 4.81 -14.72
CA SER A 145 -12.98 4.37 -14.22
C SER A 145 -12.88 3.46 -13.00
N GLY A 146 -13.97 3.35 -12.24
CA GLY A 146 -14.04 2.51 -11.05
C GLY A 146 -13.18 3.01 -9.89
N GLY A 147 -12.58 2.07 -9.14
CA GLY A 147 -11.84 2.39 -7.90
C GLY A 147 -10.68 3.37 -8.09
N SER A 148 -10.04 3.35 -9.26
CA SER A 148 -8.97 4.24 -9.66
C SER A 148 -9.31 5.73 -9.51
N VAL A 149 -10.57 6.10 -9.82
CA VAL A 149 -11.06 7.48 -9.69
C VAL A 149 -10.94 7.98 -8.24
N HIS A 150 -11.10 7.10 -7.26
CA HIS A 150 -11.02 7.44 -5.85
C HIS A 150 -9.58 7.41 -5.30
N LEU A 151 -8.65 6.71 -5.96
CA LEU A 151 -7.24 6.74 -5.56
C LEU A 151 -6.65 8.15 -5.69
N TRP A 152 -7.05 8.91 -6.70
CA TRP A 152 -6.51 10.25 -6.95
C TRP A 152 -6.66 11.22 -5.76
N PRO A 153 -7.88 11.50 -5.25
CA PRO A 153 -8.04 12.35 -4.07
C PRO A 153 -7.44 11.71 -2.81
N GLN A 154 -7.48 10.38 -2.66
CA GLN A 154 -6.91 9.69 -1.49
C GLN A 154 -5.39 9.83 -1.40
N VAL A 155 -4.68 9.56 -2.48
CA VAL A 155 -3.22 9.68 -2.56
C VAL A 155 -2.82 11.15 -2.37
N THR A 156 -3.51 12.07 -3.04
CA THR A 156 -3.27 13.52 -2.90
C THR A 156 -3.40 13.95 -1.43
N GLN A 157 -4.51 13.60 -0.77
CA GLN A 157 -4.72 13.90 0.63
C GLN A 157 -3.67 13.22 1.53
N LYS A 158 -3.32 11.96 1.24
CA LYS A 158 -2.31 11.23 2.02
C LYS A 158 -0.93 11.90 1.94
N LEU A 159 -0.56 12.44 0.79
CA LEU A 159 0.68 13.20 0.59
C LEU A 159 0.67 14.54 1.32
N PHE A 160 -0.44 15.28 1.31
CA PHE A 160 -0.56 16.50 2.10
C PHE A 160 -0.31 16.26 3.59
N HIS A 161 -0.85 15.17 4.13
CA HIS A 161 -0.67 14.83 5.55
C HIS A 161 0.69 14.21 5.86
N ASN A 162 1.34 13.57 4.89
CA ASN A 162 2.57 12.80 5.03
C ASN A 162 3.57 13.18 3.91
N PRO A 163 4.15 14.40 3.96
CA PRO A 163 5.02 14.92 2.91
C PRO A 163 6.27 14.06 2.66
N GLU A 164 6.66 13.23 3.63
CA GLU A 164 7.78 12.28 3.51
C GLU A 164 7.65 11.32 2.31
N TYR A 165 6.43 11.08 1.83
CA TYR A 165 6.18 10.21 0.68
C TYR A 165 6.26 10.91 -0.68
N ILE A 166 6.32 12.24 -0.71
CA ILE A 166 6.33 13.00 -1.97
C ILE A 166 7.55 12.61 -2.82
N TYR A 167 8.71 12.42 -2.20
CA TYR A 167 9.90 11.94 -2.91
C TYR A 167 9.69 10.56 -3.51
N THR A 168 9.17 9.60 -2.72
CA THR A 168 8.93 8.24 -3.20
C THR A 168 7.92 8.19 -4.34
N ILE A 169 6.82 8.94 -4.25
CA ILE A 169 5.81 9.03 -5.32
C ILE A 169 6.38 9.62 -6.61
N GLN A 170 7.26 10.61 -6.51
CA GLN A 170 7.94 11.19 -7.68
C GLN A 170 8.97 10.28 -8.32
N GLU A 171 9.45 9.23 -7.63
CA GLU A 171 10.34 8.23 -8.24
C GLU A 171 9.58 7.16 -9.02
N LEU A 172 8.28 6.96 -8.74
CA LEU A 172 7.43 6.07 -9.54
C LEU A 172 7.25 6.63 -10.95
N PHE A 173 7.00 5.76 -11.92
CA PHE A 173 6.87 6.19 -13.31
C PHE A 173 5.64 7.10 -13.50
N HIS A 174 5.83 8.29 -14.07
CA HIS A 174 4.77 9.29 -14.25
C HIS A 174 4.77 9.88 -15.67
N GLY A 175 5.31 9.12 -16.64
CA GLY A 175 5.50 9.54 -18.02
C GLY A 175 6.47 10.72 -18.12
N ASP A 176 6.16 11.68 -19.00
CA ASP A 176 6.98 12.87 -19.24
C ASP A 176 6.67 14.04 -18.29
N HIS A 177 5.83 13.81 -17.27
CA HIS A 177 5.51 14.85 -16.29
C HIS A 177 6.77 15.22 -15.50
N LYS A 178 6.98 16.50 -15.19
CA LYS A 178 8.20 16.92 -14.50
C LYS A 178 8.06 16.72 -12.99
N LYS A 179 9.14 16.26 -12.35
CA LYS A 179 9.24 16.24 -10.89
C LYS A 179 9.11 17.65 -10.32
N LEU A 180 8.37 17.76 -9.22
CA LEU A 180 8.25 18.96 -8.40
C LEU A 180 9.62 19.40 -7.91
N GLN A 181 9.93 20.69 -8.12
CA GLN A 181 11.14 21.32 -7.60
C GLN A 181 10.93 21.90 -6.20
N ILE A 182 9.68 22.23 -5.86
CA ILE A 182 9.29 22.84 -4.60
C ILE A 182 8.21 21.95 -3.98
N ILE A 183 8.53 21.38 -2.82
CA ILE A 183 7.61 20.49 -2.07
C ILE A 183 7.04 21.17 -0.81
N GLU A 184 7.55 22.35 -0.47
CA GLU A 184 7.10 23.16 0.64
C GLU A 184 7.11 24.63 0.23
N TRP A 185 6.01 25.33 0.49
CA TRP A 185 5.87 26.76 0.26
C TRP A 185 5.15 27.38 1.45
N ASP A 186 5.77 28.38 2.08
CA ASP A 186 5.22 29.09 3.24
C ASP A 186 4.77 28.16 4.38
N GLY A 187 5.61 27.17 4.71
CA GLY A 187 5.32 26.17 5.76
C GLY A 187 4.22 25.16 5.41
N SER A 188 3.72 25.18 4.17
CA SER A 188 2.69 24.26 3.69
C SER A 188 3.24 23.31 2.64
N THR A 189 2.86 22.03 2.75
CA THR A 189 3.20 21.01 1.75
C THR A 189 2.58 21.36 0.40
N VAL A 190 3.38 21.31 -0.66
CA VAL A 190 2.92 21.44 -2.05
C VAL A 190 2.77 20.05 -2.65
N VAL A 191 1.57 19.73 -3.15
CA VAL A 191 1.29 18.48 -3.86
C VAL A 191 0.78 18.83 -5.25
N ASP A 192 1.47 18.35 -6.28
CA ASP A 192 1.02 18.44 -7.67
C ASP A 192 0.02 17.32 -7.94
N SER A 193 -1.27 17.68 -7.94
CA SER A 193 -2.33 16.72 -8.17
C SER A 193 -2.30 16.11 -9.57
N PHE A 194 -1.77 16.79 -10.59
CA PHE A 194 -1.64 16.24 -11.93
C PHE A 194 -0.53 15.21 -12.01
N MET A 195 0.61 15.47 -11.35
CA MET A 195 1.66 14.46 -11.19
C MET A 195 1.12 13.21 -10.49
N VAL A 196 0.34 13.39 -9.42
CA VAL A 196 -0.28 12.28 -8.69
C VAL A 196 -1.23 11.46 -9.59
N GLU A 197 -2.06 12.12 -10.40
CA GLU A 197 -2.94 11.43 -11.35
C GLU A 197 -2.15 10.60 -12.35
N ARG A 198 -1.08 11.17 -12.93
CA ARG A 198 -0.20 10.47 -13.87
C ARG A 198 0.54 9.30 -13.22
N THR A 199 1.03 9.48 -11.99
CA THR A 199 1.63 8.39 -11.23
C THR A 199 0.61 7.28 -10.97
N ILE A 200 -0.63 7.58 -10.59
CA ILE A 200 -1.64 6.53 -10.37
C ILE A 200 -1.93 5.80 -11.68
N HIS A 201 -2.15 6.54 -12.78
CA HIS A 201 -2.47 5.97 -14.08
C HIS A 201 -1.48 4.90 -14.54
N TYR A 202 -0.18 5.12 -14.33
CA TYR A 202 0.85 4.17 -14.77
C TYR A 202 1.14 3.02 -13.80
N ASN A 203 0.81 3.20 -12.52
CA ASN A 203 1.32 2.35 -11.44
C ASN A 203 0.21 1.67 -10.63
N GLU A 204 -1.05 1.94 -10.95
CA GLU A 204 -2.16 1.27 -10.29
C GLU A 204 -2.29 -0.19 -10.72
N VAL A 205 -2.64 -1.02 -9.76
CA VAL A 205 -3.04 -2.40 -9.99
C VAL A 205 -4.52 -2.49 -9.74
N ASN A 206 -5.22 -2.90 -10.80
CA ASN A 206 -6.65 -3.13 -10.82
C ASN A 206 -6.89 -4.63 -10.72
N ALA A 207 -7.65 -5.05 -9.72
CA ALA A 207 -7.92 -6.47 -9.48
C ALA A 207 -9.36 -6.69 -9.02
N PRO A 208 -9.99 -7.80 -9.42
CA PRO A 208 -11.19 -8.26 -8.73
C PRO A 208 -10.84 -8.69 -7.31
N ARG A 209 -11.83 -8.64 -6.42
CA ARG A 209 -11.71 -9.25 -5.11
C ARG A 209 -11.35 -10.73 -5.26
N THR A 210 -10.39 -11.19 -4.46
CA THR A 210 -10.00 -12.60 -4.40
C THR A 210 -10.25 -13.10 -2.98
N LYS A 211 -11.15 -14.06 -2.84
CA LYS A 211 -11.47 -14.78 -1.59
C LYS A 211 -10.77 -16.15 -1.59
N SER A 212 -10.72 -16.83 -0.44
CA SER A 212 -10.07 -18.16 -0.34
C SER A 212 -10.62 -19.16 -1.37
N ASN A 213 -11.94 -19.18 -1.59
CA ASN A 213 -12.59 -20.07 -2.56
C ASN A 213 -12.19 -19.77 -4.01
N ASP A 214 -11.74 -18.54 -4.30
CA ASP A 214 -11.27 -18.18 -5.64
C ASP A 214 -9.92 -18.83 -5.97
N LEU A 215 -9.11 -19.18 -4.97
CA LEU A 215 -7.83 -19.85 -5.19
C LEU A 215 -8.02 -21.29 -5.68
N GLU A 216 -9.13 -21.93 -5.30
CA GLU A 216 -9.46 -23.30 -5.73
C GLU A 216 -10.20 -23.32 -7.08
N THR A 217 -10.90 -22.23 -7.42
CA THR A 217 -11.79 -22.17 -8.59
C THR A 217 -11.22 -21.38 -9.77
N ARG A 218 -10.22 -20.51 -9.55
CA ARG A 218 -9.53 -19.81 -10.66
C ARG A 218 -8.62 -20.79 -11.38
N VAL A 219 -9.13 -21.33 -12.47
CA VAL A 219 -8.34 -22.11 -13.43
C VAL A 219 -7.47 -21.13 -14.21
N PHE A 220 -6.16 -21.17 -13.95
CA PHE A 220 -5.19 -20.59 -14.87
C PHE A 220 -5.17 -21.46 -16.12
N ARG A 221 -5.74 -20.96 -17.21
CA ARG A 221 -5.69 -21.64 -18.50
C ARG A 221 -4.41 -21.24 -19.20
N LYS A 222 -3.58 -22.23 -19.55
CA LYS A 222 -2.44 -21.98 -20.43
C LYS A 222 -2.97 -21.84 -21.87
N THR A 223 -2.91 -20.64 -22.42
CA THR A 223 -3.23 -20.36 -23.83
C THR A 223 -1.93 -19.99 -24.53
N GLY A 224 -1.35 -20.92 -25.30
CA GLY A 224 -0.02 -20.75 -25.88
C GLY A 224 1.08 -20.73 -24.80
N ASP A 225 1.93 -19.69 -24.81
CA ASP A 225 2.98 -19.49 -23.80
C ASP A 225 2.52 -18.62 -22.60
N SER A 226 1.29 -18.10 -22.63
CA SER A 226 0.72 -17.28 -21.57
C SER A 226 -0.22 -18.07 -20.65
N LEU A 227 -0.17 -17.76 -19.36
CA LEU A 227 -1.20 -18.16 -18.38
C LEU A 227 -2.27 -17.07 -18.36
N GLU A 228 -3.49 -17.42 -18.77
CA GLU A 228 -4.65 -16.54 -18.75
C GLU A 228 -5.58 -16.97 -17.60
N ILE A 229 -6.19 -16.01 -16.93
CA ILE A 229 -7.24 -16.26 -15.94
C ILE A 229 -8.56 -16.31 -16.72
N ASP A 230 -9.26 -17.44 -16.70
CA ASP A 230 -10.46 -17.72 -17.53
C ASP A 230 -11.73 -16.97 -17.08
N ASN A 231 -11.60 -15.74 -16.54
CA ASN A 231 -12.70 -15.04 -15.88
C ASN A 231 -13.12 -13.77 -16.66
N ASN A 232 -13.84 -14.00 -17.76
CA ASN A 232 -14.36 -13.00 -18.71
C ASN A 232 -15.31 -11.93 -18.14
N ASN A 233 -15.67 -11.98 -16.85
CA ASN A 233 -16.68 -11.09 -16.26
C ASN A 233 -16.20 -10.31 -15.03
N THR A 234 -14.88 -10.29 -14.78
CA THR A 234 -14.34 -9.53 -13.65
C THR A 234 -14.27 -8.05 -14.01
N LYS A 235 -15.29 -7.28 -13.63
CA LYS A 235 -15.14 -5.82 -13.56
C LYS A 235 -13.99 -5.56 -12.57
N PHE A 236 -12.97 -4.85 -13.02
CA PHE A 236 -11.91 -4.40 -12.13
C PHE A 236 -12.44 -3.24 -11.29
N LEU A 237 -13.02 -3.59 -10.15
CA LEU A 237 -13.74 -2.66 -9.29
C LEU A 237 -12.82 -2.09 -8.20
N THR A 238 -11.78 -2.84 -7.86
CA THR A 238 -10.86 -2.51 -6.78
C THR A 238 -9.49 -2.15 -7.35
N SER A 239 -8.90 -1.09 -6.81
CA SER A 239 -7.67 -0.49 -7.32
C SER A 239 -6.73 -0.18 -6.17
N GLY A 240 -5.42 -0.33 -6.40
CA GLY A 240 -4.42 0.09 -5.42
C GLY A 240 -3.12 0.53 -6.07
N VAL A 241 -2.31 1.26 -5.32
CA VAL A 241 -0.96 1.69 -5.72
C VAL A 241 0.03 1.29 -4.64
N TRP A 242 1.21 0.81 -5.03
CA TRP A 242 2.30 0.40 -4.13
C TRP A 242 3.53 1.25 -4.39
N LEU A 243 4.32 1.54 -3.34
CA LEU A 243 5.52 2.37 -3.48
C LEU A 243 6.75 1.61 -4.00
N LEU A 244 6.72 0.29 -3.97
CA LEU A 244 7.84 -0.56 -4.40
C LEU A 244 7.64 -1.12 -5.81
N ALA A 245 6.39 -1.20 -6.25
CA ALA A 245 6.01 -1.84 -7.49
C ALA A 245 5.48 -0.78 -8.45
N SER A 246 6.36 -0.27 -9.32
CA SER A 246 6.01 0.21 -10.65
C SER A 246 7.21 0.50 -11.53
#